data_AF-A0A5D0MIL7-F1
#
_entry.id   AF-A0A5D0MIL7-F1
#
_cell.length_a   1.000
_cell.length_b   1.000
_cell.length_c   1.000
_cell.angle_alpha   90.00
_cell.angle_beta   90.00
_cell.angle_gamma   90.00
#
_symmetry.space_group_name_H-M   'P 1'
#
loop_
_entity.id
_entity.type
_entity.pdbx_description
1 polymer ?
#
loop_
_entity_poly.entity_id
_entity_poly.type
_entity_poly.pdbx_seq_one_letter_code
_entity_poly.pdbx_strand_id
1 'polypeptide(L)'
;MNNYIFLTKEGHTFQPDSESVMPDIQNLQVIGFSEGKNPKEAFKNLLEKNEYLKDTNFNEVVCYPLDQDYKNKKQYFYLNNL
;
A
#
# COMPACT_ATOMS: atom_id res chain seq x y z
N MET A 1 -17.81 -8.47 -3.24
CA MET A 1 -16.39 -8.61 -2.86
C MET A 1 -16.06 -7.56 -1.80
N ASN A 2 -15.00 -7.78 -1.04
CA ASN A 2 -14.44 -6.77 -0.14
C ASN A 2 -13.21 -6.13 -0.79
N ASN A 3 -12.98 -4.86 -0.47
CA ASN A 3 -11.82 -4.09 -0.91
C ASN A 3 -10.68 -4.24 0.10
N TYR A 4 -9.45 -4.35 -0.38
CA TYR A 4 -8.27 -4.48 0.46
C TYR A 4 -7.17 -3.54 -0.04
N ILE A 5 -6.41 -2.98 0.90
CA ILE A 5 -5.13 -2.32 0.65
C ILE A 5 -4.00 -3.24 1.12
N PHE A 6 -2.96 -3.38 0.32
CA PHE A 6 -1.77 -4.17 0.60
C PHE A 6 -0.58 -3.25 0.83
N LEU A 7 0.17 -3.48 1.91
CA LEU A 7 1.27 -2.65 2.37
C LEU A 7 2.50 -3.50 2.66
N THR A 8 3.69 -2.92 2.53
CA THR A 8 4.94 -3.52 3.04
C THR A 8 5.73 -2.49 3.85
N LYS A 9 6.52 -2.97 4.80
CA LYS A 9 7.52 -2.18 5.54
C LYS A 9 8.92 -2.28 4.92
N GLU A 10 9.10 -3.15 3.93
CA GLU A 10 10.41 -3.42 3.31
C GLU A 10 10.79 -2.39 2.24
N GLY A 11 9.88 -1.48 1.90
CA GLY A 11 10.13 -0.37 1.00
C GLY A 11 10.85 0.78 1.67
N HIS A 12 11.87 1.34 1.01
CA HIS A 12 12.51 2.58 1.40
C HIS A 12 11.96 3.74 0.58
N THR A 13 11.53 4.81 1.24
CA THR A 13 11.11 6.06 0.58
C THR A 13 11.84 7.23 1.23
N PHE A 14 12.38 8.10 0.40
CA PHE A 14 13.00 9.36 0.82
C PHE A 14 12.00 10.50 0.63
N GLN A 15 12.05 11.51 1.49
CA GLN A 15 11.21 12.70 1.30
C GLN A 15 11.61 13.41 -0.01
N PRO A 16 10.67 14.07 -0.72
CA PRO A 16 11.02 14.93 -1.83
C PRO A 16 12.12 15.91 -1.41
N ASP A 17 13.14 16.05 -2.26
CA ASP A 17 14.32 16.92 -2.04
C ASP A 17 15.18 16.56 -0.80
N SER A 18 15.04 15.36 -0.23
CA SER A 18 15.91 14.89 0.86
C SER A 18 17.26 14.39 0.33
N GLU A 19 18.34 14.93 0.87
CA GLU A 19 19.71 14.42 0.69
C GLU A 19 20.08 13.36 1.74
N SER A 20 19.13 12.99 2.62
CA SER A 20 19.37 12.04 3.71
C SER A 20 19.63 10.63 3.18
N VAL A 21 20.72 10.02 3.64
CA VAL A 21 21.01 8.59 3.41
C VAL A 21 20.15 7.67 4.27
N MET A 22 19.44 8.21 5.26
CA MET A 22 18.55 7.46 6.14
C MET A 22 17.09 7.80 5.85
N PRO A 23 16.19 6.81 5.70
CA PRO A 23 14.77 7.07 5.56
C PRO A 23 14.21 7.67 6.85
N ASP A 24 13.48 8.77 6.73
CA ASP A 24 13.21 9.68 7.85
C ASP A 24 12.11 9.22 8.84
N ILE A 25 11.39 8.12 8.55
CA ILE A 25 10.20 7.67 9.33
C ILE A 25 9.98 6.15 9.29
N GLN A 26 9.13 5.63 10.20
CA GLN A 26 8.49 4.31 10.02
C GLN A 26 7.66 4.34 8.72
N ASN A 27 8.18 3.69 7.68
CA ASN A 27 7.58 3.70 6.36
C ASN A 27 6.67 2.49 6.15
N LEU A 28 5.50 2.73 5.57
CA LEU A 28 4.65 1.69 5.00
C LEU A 28 4.37 2.08 3.56
N GLN A 29 4.89 1.28 2.63
CA GLN A 29 4.67 1.49 1.21
C GLN A 29 3.40 0.75 0.77
N VAL A 30 2.56 1.43 -0.01
CA VAL A 30 1.41 0.79 -0.66
C VAL A 30 1.89 -0.07 -1.82
N ILE A 31 1.62 -1.38 -1.75
CA ILE A 31 1.87 -2.34 -2.83
C ILE A 31 0.75 -2.26 -3.87
N GLY A 32 -0.49 -2.10 -3.42
CA GLY A 32 -1.63 -1.92 -4.30
C GLY A 32 -2.98 -2.15 -3.62
N PHE A 33 -4.03 -2.07 -4.43
CA PHE A 33 -5.41 -2.29 -4.02
C PHE A 33 -5.99 -3.45 -4.82
N SER A 34 -6.74 -4.33 -4.16
CA SER A 34 -7.39 -5.46 -4.82
C SER A 34 -8.68 -5.87 -4.11
N GLU A 35 -9.49 -6.67 -4.80
CA GLU A 35 -10.80 -7.14 -4.34
C GLU A 35 -10.84 -8.67 -4.28
N GLY A 36 -11.56 -9.22 -3.30
CA GLY A 36 -11.76 -10.67 -3.14
C GLY A 36 -12.85 -10.98 -2.12
N LYS A 37 -13.28 -12.24 -2.01
CA LYS A 37 -14.23 -12.66 -0.96
C LYS A 37 -13.54 -12.72 0.40
N ASN A 38 -12.22 -12.95 0.42
CA ASN A 38 -11.37 -12.96 1.60
C ASN A 38 -9.96 -12.40 1.25
N PRO A 39 -9.11 -12.13 2.26
CA PRO A 39 -7.78 -11.56 2.03
C PRO A 39 -6.89 -12.38 1.08
N LYS A 40 -6.96 -13.71 1.16
CA LYS A 40 -6.13 -14.62 0.35
C LYS A 40 -6.50 -14.55 -1.13
N GLU A 41 -7.80 -14.51 -1.44
CA GLU A 41 -8.29 -14.33 -2.80
C GLU A 41 -7.92 -12.94 -3.34
N ALA A 42 -8.08 -11.89 -2.54
CA ALA A 42 -7.71 -10.53 -2.94
C ALA A 42 -6.20 -10.40 -3.24
N PHE A 43 -5.35 -11.08 -2.46
CA PHE A 43 -3.90 -11.11 -2.69
C PHE A 43 -3.55 -11.84 -3.98
N LYS A 44 -4.18 -12.99 -4.25
CA LYS A 44 -3.98 -13.70 -5.53
C LYS A 44 -4.38 -12.80 -6.71
N ASN A 45 -5.54 -12.14 -6.63
CA ASN A 45 -6.01 -11.21 -7.64
C ASN A 45 -5.07 -10.00 -7.83
N LEU A 46 -4.39 -9.57 -6.76
CA LEU A 46 -3.38 -8.50 -6.82
C LEU A 46 -2.17 -8.93 -7.67
N LEU A 47 -1.64 -10.13 -7.41
CA LEU A 47 -0.47 -10.68 -8.12
C LEU A 47 -0.76 -10.99 -9.59
N GLU A 48 -1.98 -11.40 -9.92
CA GLU A 48 -2.40 -11.64 -11.31
C GLU A 48 -2.50 -10.33 -12.10
N LYS A 49 -2.96 -9.25 -11.47
CA LYS A 49 -3.08 -7.93 -12.12
C LYS A 49 -1.76 -7.16 -12.20
N ASN A 50 -0.82 -7.46 -11.31
CA ASN A 50 0.44 -6.73 -11.14
C ASN A 50 1.61 -7.71 -11.20
N GLU A 51 1.91 -8.23 -12.39
CA GLU A 51 2.92 -9.28 -12.53
C GLU A 51 4.30 -8.86 -12.02
N TYR A 52 4.64 -7.57 -12.12
CA TYR A 52 5.89 -7.02 -11.59
C TYR A 52 6.12 -7.28 -10.10
N LEU A 53 5.06 -7.52 -9.32
CA LEU A 53 5.18 -7.85 -7.89
C LEU A 53 5.90 -9.18 -7.67
N LYS A 54 5.83 -10.09 -8.64
CA LYS A 54 6.53 -11.39 -8.61
C LYS A 54 8.05 -11.23 -8.77
N ASP A 55 8.50 -10.11 -9.34
CA ASP A 55 9.91 -9.80 -9.57
C ASP A 55 10.52 -8.95 -8.44
N THR A 56 9.72 -8.60 -7.42
CA THR A 56 10.20 -7.83 -6.26
C THR A 56 10.90 -8.73 -5.24
N ASN A 57 11.78 -8.15 -4.43
CA ASN A 57 12.45 -8.84 -3.32
C ASN A 57 11.70 -8.68 -1.98
N PHE A 58 10.41 -8.31 -2.01
CA PHE A 58 9.62 -8.16 -0.79
C PHE A 58 9.25 -9.54 -0.22
N ASN A 59 9.47 -9.75 1.07
CA ASN A 59 9.18 -11.02 1.74
C ASN A 59 7.81 -11.01 2.44
N GLU A 60 7.39 -9.86 2.95
CA GLU A 60 6.22 -9.67 3.80
C GLU A 60 5.32 -8.54 3.25
N VAL A 61 4.05 -8.90 3.08
CA VAL A 61 2.98 -7.98 2.71
C VAL A 61 1.84 -8.16 3.71
N VAL A 62 1.41 -7.06 4.32
CA VAL A 62 0.23 -7.01 5.18
C VAL A 62 -0.94 -6.44 4.40
N CYS A 63 -2.17 -6.85 4.72
CA CYS A 63 -3.37 -6.28 4.13
C CYS A 63 -4.40 -5.86 5.17
N TYR A 64 -5.16 -4.82 4.85
CA TYR A 64 -6.30 -4.37 5.64
C TYR A 64 -7.57 -4.32 4.78
N PRO A 65 -8.72 -4.76 5.31
CA PRO A 65 -10.00 -4.51 4.65
C PRO A 65 -10.31 -3.01 4.66
N LEU A 66 -10.89 -2.53 3.57
CA LEU A 66 -11.34 -1.15 3.44
C LEU A 66 -12.87 -1.08 3.61
N ASP A 67 -13.35 0.08 4.06
CA ASP A 67 -14.77 0.40 4.00
C ASP A 67 -15.29 0.23 2.57
N GLN A 68 -16.54 -0.22 2.42
CA GLN A 68 -17.13 -0.45 1.09
C GLN A 68 -17.13 0.81 0.22
N ASP A 69 -17.21 1.99 0.83
CA ASP A 69 -17.29 3.29 0.15
C ASP A 69 -16.00 4.12 0.33
N TYR A 70 -14.87 3.48 0.64
CA TYR A 70 -13.61 4.17 0.95
C TYR A 70 -13.15 5.16 -0.14
N LYS A 71 -13.49 4.91 -1.40
CA LYS A 71 -13.14 5.78 -2.53
C LYS A 71 -13.85 7.13 -2.44
N ASN A 72 -15.13 7.15 -2.05
CA ASN A 72 -15.93 8.37 -1.95
C ASN A 72 -15.76 9.06 -0.58
N LYS A 73 -15.43 8.29 0.47
CA LYS A 73 -15.17 8.81 1.83
C LYS A 73 -13.74 9.30 2.05
N LYS A 74 -12.89 9.31 1.02
CA LYS A 74 -11.49 9.72 1.15
C LYS A 74 -11.41 11.20 1.53
N GLN A 75 -10.62 11.51 2.55
CA GLN A 75 -10.32 12.87 3.00
C GLN A 75 -8.84 13.17 2.79
N TYR A 76 -8.52 14.44 2.53
CA TYR A 76 -7.16 14.93 2.37
C TYR A 76 -6.86 15.94 3.48
N PHE A 77 -5.71 15.78 4.12
CA PHE A 77 -5.19 16.68 5.14
C PHE A 77 -3.88 17.29 4.63
N TYR A 78 -3.68 18.58 4.87
CA TYR A 78 -2.52 19.33 4.37
C TYR A 78 -1.78 19.93 5.56
N LEU A 79 -0.52 19.52 5.77
CA LEU A 79 0.28 19.96 6.92
C LEU A 79 0.75 21.42 6.80
N ASN A 80 0.91 21.92 5.57
CA ASN A 80 1.41 23.29 5.32
C ASN A 80 0.37 24.39 5.60
N ASN A 81 -0.85 24.03 5.99
CA ASN A 81 -1.96 24.95 6.22
C ASN A 81 -2.53 24.84 7.66
N LEU A 82 -1.73 24.35 8.60
CA LEU A 82 -2.07 24.24 10.03
C LEU A 82 -1.54 25.45 10.82
#